data_AF-A0A5C7QDL0-F1
#
_entry.id   AF-A0A5C7QDL0-F1
#
_cell.length_a   1.000
_cell.length_b   1.000
_cell.length_c   1.000
_cell.angle_alpha   90.00
_cell.angle_beta   90.00
_cell.angle_gamma   90.00
#
_symmetry.space_group_name_H-M   'P 1'
#
loop_
_entity.id
_entity.type
_entity.pdbx_description
1 polymer ?
#
loop_
_entity_poly.entity_id
_entity_poly.type
_entity_poly.pdbx_seq_one_letter_code
_entity_poly.pdbx_strand_id
1 'polypeptide(L)'
;MTWSDYQVPTVMIDTGDGKERPVRGLSLDDMSALIVNHLDAMMEITTLYIQTQKDVLAVTNMTDLVMVAVRTFPDFISEVISIVTDTPELRKVRLPAGLQLKVIQASLKLTIEDAGGLGNLSAMLQNAVKAAVAGRGEVSQKLGAILSPSSTSGAGKMPTS
;
A
#
# COMPACT_ATOMS: atom_id res chain seq x y z
N MET A 1 24.94 17.59 -14.25
CA MET A 1 24.41 16.35 -13.69
C MET A 1 23.96 15.51 -14.87
N THR A 2 24.59 14.36 -15.12
CA THR A 2 24.08 13.41 -16.11
C THR A 2 23.02 12.53 -15.45
N TRP A 3 22.14 11.90 -16.22
CA TRP A 3 21.18 10.92 -15.69
C TRP A 3 21.87 9.78 -14.92
N SER A 4 23.13 9.48 -15.28
CA SER A 4 23.98 8.49 -14.61
C SER A 4 24.43 8.89 -13.21
N ASP A 5 24.39 10.18 -12.88
CA ASP A 5 24.80 10.71 -11.57
C ASP A 5 23.61 10.92 -10.62
N TYR A 6 22.38 10.65 -11.09
CA TYR A 6 21.18 10.86 -10.30
C TYR A 6 21.09 9.81 -9.19
N GLN A 7 21.06 10.26 -7.94
CA GLN A 7 20.78 9.42 -6.78
C GLN A 7 19.42 9.78 -6.23
N VAL A 8 18.62 8.75 -5.95
CA VAL A 8 17.33 8.90 -5.28
C VAL A 8 17.58 9.55 -3.92
N PRO A 9 16.82 10.60 -3.54
CA PRO A 9 16.95 11.21 -2.23
C PRO A 9 16.75 10.19 -1.09
N THR A 10 17.67 10.18 -0.13
CA THR A 10 17.62 9.29 1.04
C THR A 10 17.86 10.05 2.34
N VAL A 11 17.31 9.54 3.44
CA VAL A 11 17.62 9.95 4.80
C VAL A 11 18.43 8.83 5.47
N MET A 12 19.53 9.20 6.12
CA MET A 12 20.33 8.26 6.93
C MET A 12 19.64 8.04 8.28
N ILE A 13 19.38 6.78 8.63
CA ILE A 13 18.70 6.39 9.86
C ILE A 13 19.66 5.58 10.72
N ASP A 14 19.86 6.01 11.98
CA ASP A 14 20.54 5.21 13.00
C ASP A 14 19.70 3.99 13.37
N THR A 15 20.29 2.82 13.15
CA THR A 15 19.66 1.52 13.39
C THR A 15 19.90 0.95 14.79
N GLY A 16 20.67 1.65 15.62
CA GLY A 16 20.99 1.25 16.99
C GLY A 16 22.12 0.21 17.12
N ASP A 17 22.69 -0.26 16.00
CA ASP A 17 23.89 -1.09 15.97
C ASP A 17 25.19 -0.27 15.77
N GLY A 18 25.10 1.06 15.94
CA GLY A 18 26.18 1.99 15.67
C GLY A 18 26.40 2.28 14.18
N LYS A 19 25.53 1.79 13.29
CA LYS A 19 25.55 2.10 11.86
C LYS A 19 24.30 2.86 11.45
N GLU A 20 24.53 3.82 10.57
CA GLU A 20 23.47 4.48 9.81
C GLU A 20 23.23 3.75 8.49
N ARG A 21 21.98 3.67 8.08
CA ARG A 21 21.58 3.08 6.80
C ARG A 21 20.65 4.03 6.04
N PRO A 22 20.75 4.08 4.71
CA PRO A 22 19.90 4.96 3.91
C PRO A 22 18.46 4.44 3.85
N VAL A 23 17.51 5.37 3.87
CA VAL A 23 16.08 5.11 3.65
C VAL A 23 15.55 6.09 2.61
N ARG A 24 14.87 5.58 1.59
CA ARG A 24 14.25 6.38 0.52
C ARG A 24 12.74 6.54 0.70
N GLY A 25 12.15 7.47 -0.04
CA GLY A 25 10.70 7.54 -0.22
C GLY A 25 10.16 6.37 -1.05
N LEU A 26 8.86 6.15 -0.97
CA LEU A 26 8.15 5.23 -1.86
C LEU A 26 7.95 5.88 -3.23
N SER A 27 8.35 5.18 -4.27
CA SER A 27 8.03 5.53 -5.65
C SER A 27 6.60 5.09 -6.01
N LEU A 28 6.12 5.54 -7.17
CA LEU A 28 4.83 5.09 -7.71
C LEU A 28 4.78 3.58 -7.95
N ASP A 29 5.90 2.98 -8.38
CA ASP A 29 5.99 1.55 -8.61
C ASP A 29 5.94 0.77 -7.29
N ASP A 30 6.60 1.26 -6.25
CA ASP A 30 6.53 0.67 -4.91
C ASP A 30 5.10 0.72 -4.35
N MET A 31 4.44 1.87 -4.47
CA MET A 31 3.04 2.02 -4.04
C MET A 31 2.12 1.07 -4.81
N SER A 32 2.35 0.91 -6.11
CA SER A 32 1.58 -0.02 -6.94
C SER A 32 1.79 -1.48 -6.50
N ALA A 33 3.03 -1.88 -6.23
CA ALA A 33 3.36 -3.21 -5.72
C ALA A 33 2.69 -3.47 -4.35
N LEU A 34 2.77 -2.50 -3.44
CA LEU A 34 2.14 -2.57 -2.12
C LEU A 34 0.62 -2.70 -2.21
N ILE A 35 -0.02 -1.97 -3.13
CA ILE A 35 -1.47 -2.07 -3.36
C ILE A 35 -1.87 -3.45 -3.88
N VAL A 36 -1.08 -4.03 -4.79
CA VAL A 36 -1.36 -5.37 -5.35
C VAL A 36 -1.18 -6.45 -4.28
N ASN A 37 -0.07 -6.40 -3.54
CA ASN A 37 0.30 -7.43 -2.57
C ASN A 37 -0.47 -7.32 -1.25
N HIS A 38 -0.86 -6.10 -0.85
CA HIS A 38 -1.45 -5.80 0.47
C HIS A 38 -2.70 -4.92 0.36
N LEU A 39 -3.58 -5.17 -0.63
CA LEU A 39 -4.76 -4.30 -0.83
C LEU A 39 -5.60 -4.14 0.43
N ASP A 40 -5.79 -5.21 1.20
CA ASP A 40 -6.67 -5.17 2.37
C ASP A 40 -6.10 -4.23 3.45
N ALA A 41 -4.77 -4.29 3.68
CA ALA A 41 -4.07 -3.34 4.54
C ALA A 41 -4.16 -1.90 3.99
N MET A 42 -3.97 -1.73 2.68
CA MET A 42 -4.06 -0.41 2.03
C MET A 42 -5.48 0.19 2.14
N MET A 43 -6.52 -0.64 2.00
CA MET A 43 -7.92 -0.23 2.16
C MET A 43 -8.22 0.21 3.59
N GLU A 44 -7.76 -0.56 4.58
CA GLU A 44 -7.99 -0.22 5.98
C GLU A 44 -7.22 1.03 6.40
N ILE A 45 -5.93 1.15 6.03
CA ILE A 45 -5.12 2.36 6.30
C ILE A 45 -5.75 3.60 5.65
N THR A 46 -6.22 3.48 4.40
CA THR A 46 -6.90 4.59 3.71
C THR A 46 -8.22 4.95 4.40
N THR A 47 -8.97 3.95 4.86
CA THR A 47 -10.24 4.14 5.56
C THR A 47 -10.03 4.87 6.89
N LEU A 48 -9.06 4.40 7.69
CA LEU A 48 -8.66 5.04 8.94
C LEU A 48 -8.25 6.49 8.68
N TYR A 49 -7.40 6.75 7.68
CA TYR A 49 -6.99 8.10 7.33
C TYR A 49 -8.18 9.02 6.98
N ILE A 50 -9.11 8.55 6.13
CA ILE A 50 -10.32 9.32 5.77
C ILE A 50 -11.19 9.62 6.99
N GLN A 51 -11.37 8.63 7.87
CA GLN A 51 -12.14 8.82 9.11
C GLN A 51 -11.52 9.90 9.98
N THR A 52 -10.20 9.89 10.12
CA THR A 52 -9.47 10.88 10.93
C THR A 52 -9.55 12.30 10.34
N GLN A 53 -9.65 12.47 9.02
CA GLN A 53 -9.88 13.78 8.43
C GLN A 53 -11.28 14.35 8.66
N LYS A 54 -12.29 13.48 8.85
CA LYS A 54 -13.69 13.90 9.01
C LYS A 54 -14.05 14.27 10.45
N ASP A 55 -13.29 13.78 11.41
CA ASP A 55 -13.49 14.08 12.82
C ASP A 55 -12.56 15.22 13.23
N VAL A 56 -13.14 16.42 13.41
CA VAL A 56 -12.44 17.65 13.81
C VAL A 56 -11.76 17.49 15.18
N LEU A 57 -12.22 16.54 16.01
CA LEU A 57 -11.63 16.21 17.31
C LEU A 57 -10.58 15.09 17.22
N ALA A 58 -10.58 14.29 16.15
CA ALA A 58 -9.56 13.28 15.91
C ALA A 58 -8.35 13.90 15.21
N VAL A 59 -7.55 14.67 15.95
CA VAL A 59 -6.18 14.98 15.51
C VAL A 59 -5.36 13.70 15.60
N THR A 60 -5.56 12.81 14.64
CA THR A 60 -4.72 11.62 14.51
C THR A 60 -3.46 12.08 13.82
N ASN A 61 -2.39 12.18 14.61
CA ASN A 61 -1.09 12.49 14.04
C ASN A 61 -0.68 11.31 13.13
N MET A 62 0.10 11.57 12.09
CA MET A 62 0.55 10.53 11.16
C MET A 62 1.24 9.36 11.88
N THR A 63 1.85 9.62 13.04
CA THR A 63 2.49 8.61 13.89
C THR A 63 1.49 7.59 14.44
N ASP A 64 0.27 8.00 14.81
CA ASP A 64 -0.77 7.10 15.32
C ASP A 64 -1.27 6.17 14.22
N LEU A 65 -1.44 6.68 12.99
CA LEU A 65 -1.77 5.86 11.83
C LEU A 65 -0.68 4.82 11.56
N VAL A 66 0.59 5.23 11.62
CA VAL A 66 1.73 4.31 11.46
C VAL A 66 1.75 3.28 12.59
N MET A 67 1.50 3.67 13.84
CA MET A 67 1.44 2.74 14.97
C MET A 67 0.33 1.71 14.82
N VAL A 68 -0.84 2.12 14.32
CA VAL A 68 -1.93 1.19 13.99
C VAL A 68 -1.48 0.24 12.90
N ALA A 69 -0.89 0.74 11.80
CA ALA A 69 -0.40 -0.11 10.72
C ALA A 69 0.66 -1.13 11.19
N VAL A 70 1.60 -0.74 12.05
CA VAL A 70 2.62 -1.62 12.65
C VAL A 70 2.02 -2.73 13.50
N ARG A 71 0.90 -2.46 14.18
CA ARG A 71 0.23 -3.44 15.05
C ARG A 71 -0.69 -4.36 14.25
N THR A 72 -1.46 -3.80 13.32
CA THR A 72 -2.50 -4.51 12.57
C THR A 72 -1.95 -5.25 11.35
N PHE A 73 -0.94 -4.69 10.67
CA PHE A 73 -0.39 -5.20 9.41
C PHE A 73 1.14 -5.35 9.47
N PRO A 74 1.67 -6.26 10.32
CA PRO A 74 3.11 -6.43 10.48
C PRO A 74 3.81 -6.88 9.19
N ASP A 75 3.14 -7.68 8.35
CA ASP A 75 3.70 -8.16 7.08
C ASP A 75 3.80 -7.04 6.05
N PHE A 76 2.76 -6.20 5.94
CA PHE A 76 2.78 -4.98 5.12
C PHE A 76 3.92 -4.05 5.54
N ILE A 77 4.08 -3.80 6.84
CA ILE A 77 5.17 -2.97 7.34
C ILE A 77 6.55 -3.55 7.03
N SER A 78 6.72 -4.86 7.16
CA SER A 78 8.00 -5.52 6.84
C SER A 78 8.30 -5.41 5.34
N GLU A 79 7.28 -5.49 4.48
CA GLU A 79 7.43 -5.26 3.04
C GLU A 79 7.80 -3.81 2.73
N VAL A 80 7.09 -2.83 3.30
CA VAL A 80 7.44 -1.40 3.16
C VAL A 80 8.88 -1.16 3.57
N ILE A 81 9.29 -1.63 4.75
CA ILE A 81 10.67 -1.48 5.25
C ILE A 81 11.67 -2.11 4.27
N SER A 82 11.41 -3.32 3.78
CA SER A 82 12.30 -3.99 2.84
C SER A 82 12.50 -3.21 1.54
N ILE A 83 11.44 -2.55 1.06
CA ILE A 83 11.45 -1.75 -0.16
C ILE A 83 12.24 -0.47 0.06
N VAL A 84 11.94 0.27 1.13
CA VAL A 84 12.49 1.62 1.34
C VAL A 84 13.93 1.61 1.86
N THR A 85 14.43 0.45 2.27
CA THR A 85 15.82 0.20 2.65
C THR A 85 16.60 -0.58 1.59
N ASP A 86 15.95 -0.93 0.48
CA ASP A 86 16.49 -1.81 -0.57
C ASP A 86 17.13 -3.10 0.00
N THR A 87 16.52 -3.67 1.05
CA THR A 87 17.00 -4.83 1.80
C THR A 87 15.91 -5.92 1.85
N PRO A 88 15.81 -6.78 0.82
CA PRO A 88 14.75 -7.79 0.70
C PRO A 88 14.67 -8.79 1.87
N GLU A 89 15.79 -9.02 2.56
CA GLU A 89 15.90 -9.92 3.71
C GLU A 89 15.02 -9.48 4.88
N LEU A 90 14.75 -8.18 4.99
CA LEU A 90 13.91 -7.62 6.06
C LEU A 90 12.44 -8.01 5.95
N ARG A 91 11.97 -8.54 4.82
CA ARG A 91 10.59 -9.05 4.68
C ARG A 91 10.25 -10.17 5.67
N LYS A 92 11.27 -10.91 6.13
CA LYS A 92 11.12 -12.07 7.02
C LYS A 92 11.53 -11.76 8.45
N VAL A 93 11.97 -10.54 8.74
CA VAL A 93 12.56 -10.16 10.03
C VAL A 93 11.76 -9.04 10.65
N ARG A 94 11.30 -9.24 11.88
CA ARG A 94 10.63 -8.20 12.65
C ARG A 94 11.66 -7.33 13.37
N LEU A 95 11.90 -6.13 12.85
CA LEU A 95 12.76 -5.15 13.51
C LEU A 95 12.15 -4.68 14.85
N PRO A 96 12.95 -4.13 15.78
CA PRO A 96 12.42 -3.45 16.96
C PRO A 96 11.42 -2.36 16.57
N ALA A 97 10.31 -2.24 17.31
CA ALA A 97 9.21 -1.33 16.96
C ALA A 97 9.67 0.13 16.79
N GLY A 98 10.58 0.61 17.65
CA GLY A 98 11.14 1.96 17.53
C GLY A 98 11.93 2.16 16.23
N LEU A 99 12.63 1.13 15.75
CA LEU A 99 13.34 1.20 14.47
C LEU A 99 12.37 1.15 13.29
N GLN A 100 11.33 0.31 13.36
CA GLN A 100 10.26 0.29 12.34
C GLN A 100 9.64 1.69 12.18
N LEU A 101 9.27 2.32 13.28
CA LEU A 101 8.69 3.67 13.28
C LEU A 101 9.63 4.70 12.65
N LYS A 102 10.92 4.71 13.02
CA LYS A 102 11.91 5.62 12.44
C LYS A 102 12.01 5.47 10.91
N VAL A 103 12.12 4.23 10.42
CA VAL A 103 12.24 3.94 8.98
C VAL A 103 10.98 4.38 8.24
N ILE A 104 9.79 4.02 8.73
CA ILE A 104 8.52 4.37 8.08
C ILE A 104 8.32 5.89 8.08
N GLN A 105 8.58 6.57 9.20
CA GLN A 105 8.43 8.02 9.29
C GLN A 105 9.36 8.76 8.31
N ALA A 106 10.61 8.30 8.20
CA ALA A 106 11.56 8.90 7.28
C ALA A 106 11.18 8.68 5.81
N SER A 107 10.77 7.46 5.46
CA SER A 107 10.28 7.16 4.12
C SER A 107 9.02 7.95 3.78
N LEU A 108 8.07 8.02 4.71
CA LEU A 108 6.82 8.75 4.52
C LEU A 108 7.05 10.24 4.34
N LYS A 109 7.99 10.83 5.10
CA LYS A 109 8.40 12.23 4.92
C LYS A 109 8.87 12.49 3.49
N LEU A 110 9.81 11.68 3.00
CA LEU A 110 10.32 11.80 1.63
C LEU A 110 9.22 11.60 0.59
N THR A 111 8.32 10.64 0.82
CA THR A 111 7.18 10.35 -0.07
C THR A 111 6.19 11.52 -0.14
N ILE A 112 5.93 12.17 1.01
CA ILE A 112 5.07 13.36 1.07
C ILE A 112 5.71 14.54 0.34
N GLU A 113 7.02 14.74 0.51
CA GLU A 113 7.77 15.79 -0.18
C GLU A 113 7.73 15.58 -1.70
N ASP A 114 7.96 14.35 -2.17
CA ASP A 114 7.92 14.00 -3.59
C ASP A 114 6.52 14.14 -4.21
N ALA A 115 5.47 13.80 -3.46
CA ALA A 115 4.08 13.99 -3.90
C ALA A 115 3.63 15.47 -3.92
N GLY A 116 4.47 16.41 -3.47
CA GLY A 116 4.11 17.82 -3.34
C GLY A 116 3.14 18.11 -2.18
N GLY A 117 3.13 17.25 -1.16
CA GLY A 117 2.35 17.41 0.06
C GLY A 117 1.39 16.26 0.38
N LEU A 118 0.96 16.20 1.63
CA LEU A 118 0.14 15.09 2.16
C LEU A 118 -1.22 14.99 1.46
N GLY A 119 -1.84 16.12 1.12
CA GLY A 119 -3.12 16.14 0.40
C GLY A 119 -3.03 15.39 -0.94
N ASN A 120 -1.99 15.68 -1.73
CA ASN A 120 -1.75 15.02 -3.02
C ASN A 120 -1.48 13.53 -2.85
N LEU A 121 -0.60 13.16 -1.91
CA LEU A 121 -0.31 11.75 -1.60
C LEU A 121 -1.60 11.00 -1.24
N SER A 122 -2.44 11.59 -0.38
CA SER A 122 -3.69 10.97 0.04
C SER A 122 -4.67 10.78 -1.12
N ALA A 123 -4.77 11.75 -2.03
CA ALA A 123 -5.62 11.66 -3.20
C ALA A 123 -5.13 10.59 -4.18
N MET A 124 -3.81 10.51 -4.40
CA MET A 124 -3.18 9.47 -5.22
C MET A 124 -3.47 8.08 -4.66
N LEU A 125 -3.27 7.88 -3.36
CA LEU A 125 -3.54 6.60 -2.69
C LEU A 125 -5.01 6.22 -2.76
N GLN A 126 -5.93 7.15 -2.48
CA GLN A 126 -7.37 6.89 -2.59
C GLN A 126 -7.79 6.47 -4.00
N ASN A 127 -7.26 7.13 -5.03
CA ASN A 127 -7.56 6.81 -6.41
C ASN A 127 -6.99 5.44 -6.82
N ALA A 128 -5.75 5.14 -6.42
CA ALA A 128 -5.11 3.87 -6.73
C ALA A 128 -5.82 2.69 -6.03
N VAL A 129 -6.19 2.84 -4.76
CA VAL A 129 -6.98 1.83 -4.03
C VAL A 129 -8.36 1.63 -4.67
N LYS A 130 -9.08 2.70 -5.01
CA LYS A 130 -10.37 2.60 -5.71
C LYS A 130 -10.23 1.85 -7.05
N ALA A 131 -9.20 2.16 -7.83
CA ALA A 131 -8.94 1.49 -9.10
C ALA A 131 -8.64 -0.01 -8.90
N ALA A 132 -7.82 -0.36 -7.90
CA ALA A 132 -7.50 -1.76 -7.59
C ALA A 132 -8.74 -2.56 -7.15
N VAL A 133 -9.60 -1.97 -6.32
CA VAL A 133 -10.87 -2.58 -5.88
C VAL A 133 -11.82 -2.76 -7.06
N ALA A 134 -11.96 -1.75 -7.93
CA ALA A 134 -12.80 -1.85 -9.14
C ALA A 134 -12.30 -2.97 -10.06
N GLY A 135 -10.99 -3.06 -10.29
CA GLY A 135 -10.38 -4.13 -11.09
C GLY A 135 -10.64 -5.53 -10.52
N ARG A 136 -10.58 -5.71 -9.19
CA ARG A 136 -10.99 -6.99 -8.54
C ARG A 136 -12.47 -7.31 -8.78
N GLY A 137 -13.33 -6.30 -8.70
CA GLY A 137 -14.77 -6.45 -8.95
C GLY A 137 -15.07 -6.90 -10.38
N GLU A 138 -14.41 -6.28 -11.37
CA GLU A 138 -14.55 -6.65 -12.79
C GLU A 138 -14.07 -8.07 -13.08
N VAL A 139 -12.92 -8.47 -12.52
CA VAL A 139 -12.40 -9.85 -12.65
C VAL A 139 -13.35 -10.85 -12.00
N SER A 140 -13.89 -10.54 -10.81
CA SER A 140 -14.83 -11.41 -10.11
C SER A 140 -16.16 -11.57 -10.85
N GLN A 141 -16.67 -10.49 -11.46
CA GLN A 141 -17.86 -10.54 -12.31
C GLN A 141 -17.63 -11.39 -13.57
N LYS A 142 -16.49 -11.21 -14.23
CA LYS A 142 -16.11 -12.02 -15.41
C LYS A 142 -15.98 -13.51 -15.06
N LEU A 143 -15.34 -13.84 -13.94
CA LEU A 143 -15.24 -15.22 -13.46
C LEU A 143 -16.61 -15.79 -13.07
N GLY A 144 -17.46 -15.02 -12.39
CA GLY A 144 -18.83 -15.43 -12.04
C GLY A 144 -19.70 -15.70 -13.27
N ALA A 145 -19.56 -14.89 -14.33
CA ALA A 145 -20.27 -15.09 -15.61
C ALA A 145 -19.78 -16.34 -16.37
N ILE A 146 -18.49 -16.67 -16.27
CA ILE A 146 -17.92 -17.90 -16.87
C ILE A 146 -18.34 -19.15 -16.09
N LEU A 147 -18.40 -19.06 -14.76
CA LEU A 147 -18.74 -20.18 -13.87
C LEU A 147 -20.23 -20.40 -13.67
N SER A 148 -21.07 -19.46 -14.11
CA SER A 148 -22.53 -19.58 -14.14
C SER A 148 -23.03 -19.71 -15.58
N PRO A 149 -22.76 -20.81 -16.30
CA PRO A 149 -23.44 -21.04 -17.56
C PRO A 149 -24.93 -21.22 -17.23
N SER A 150 -25.72 -20.26 -17.70
CA SER A 150 -27.17 -20.31 -17.72
C SER A 150 -27.61 -21.69 -18.18
N SER A 151 -28.44 -22.36 -17.39
CA SER A 151 -29.19 -23.54 -17.80
C SER A 151 -30.10 -23.14 -18.98
N THR A 152 -29.58 -23.19 -20.21
CA THR A 152 -30.39 -23.15 -21.42
C THR A 152 -31.08 -24.49 -21.54
N SER A 153 -32.26 -24.51 -20.90
CA SER A 153 -33.43 -25.33 -21.20
C SER A 153 -33.42 -25.85 -22.64
N GLY A 154 -32.99 -27.10 -22.80
CA GLY A 154 -33.31 -27.92 -23.97
C GLY A 154 -34.76 -28.36 -23.88
N ALA A 155 -35.70 -27.44 -24.05
CA ALA A 155 -37.09 -27.78 -24.33
C ALA A 155 -37.16 -28.32 -25.76
N GLY A 156 -36.94 -29.62 -25.90
CA GLY A 156 -37.18 -30.35 -27.13
C GLY A 156 -38.66 -30.25 -27.52
N LYS A 157 -38.96 -29.39 -28.49
CA LYS A 157 -40.22 -29.46 -29.23
C LYS A 157 -40.22 -30.77 -30.02
N MET A 158 -41.10 -31.69 -29.65
CA MET A 158 -41.48 -32.83 -30.49
C MET A 158 -42.12 -32.30 -31.79
N PRO A 159 -41.75 -32.83 -32.97
CA PRO A 159 -42.54 -32.65 -34.17
C PRO A 159 -43.66 -33.68 -34.25
N THR A 160 -44.81 -33.19 -34.68
CA THR A 160 -46.07 -33.87 -34.94
C THR A 160 -45.97 -34.94 -36.03
N SER A 161 -46.69 -36.05 -35.87
CA SER A 161 -47.35 -36.81 -36.94
C SER A 161 -48.60 -37.48 -36.39
#